data_AF-A0A354FD00-F1
#
_entry.id   AF-A0A354FD00-F1
#
_cell.length_a   1.000
_cell.length_b   1.000
_cell.length_c   1.000
_cell.angle_alpha   90.00
_cell.angle_beta   90.00
_cell.angle_gamma   90.00
#
_symmetry.space_group_name_H-M   'P 1'
#
loop_
_entity.id
_entity.type
_entity.pdbx_description
1 polymer ?
#
loop_
_entity_poly.entity_id
_entity_poly.type
_entity_poly.pdbx_seq_one_letter_code
_entity_poly.pdbx_strand_id
1 'polypeptide(L)'
;EGEFLSALPEGAEVRELNIKPDGTCVVDLNKEAAQIAENAPKEEALAVYAIVNTLTEFSTVQKVQILVDGQINKTFAGHIPVDVPLQRDLSFVKI
;
A
#
# COMPACT_ATOMS: atom_id res chain seq x y z
N GLU A 1 -17.51 -11.74 -17.91
CA GLU A 1 -16.89 -10.57 -17.24
C GLU A 1 -16.82 -10.88 -15.76
N GLY A 2 -15.71 -10.54 -15.08
CA GLY A 2 -15.49 -10.89 -13.67
C GLY A 2 -15.83 -9.73 -12.75
N GLU A 3 -16.29 -10.04 -11.54
CA GLU A 3 -16.46 -9.03 -10.49
C GLU A 3 -15.08 -8.56 -10.00
N PHE A 4 -14.90 -7.24 -9.92
CA PHE A 4 -13.72 -6.64 -9.31
C PHE A 4 -13.97 -6.48 -7.82
N LEU A 5 -13.03 -6.96 -7.01
CA LEU A 5 -13.05 -6.81 -5.55
C LEU A 5 -12.14 -5.65 -5.15
N SER A 6 -12.47 -5.00 -4.04
CA SER A 6 -11.57 -4.02 -3.42
C SER A 6 -10.24 -4.68 -3.05
N ALA A 7 -9.13 -4.00 -3.37
CA ALA A 7 -7.80 -4.46 -2.96
C ALA A 7 -7.53 -4.21 -1.46
N LEU A 8 -8.32 -3.37 -0.81
CA LEU A 8 -8.16 -3.00 0.60
C LEU A 8 -9.32 -3.55 1.45
N PRO A 9 -9.05 -3.90 2.72
CA PRO A 9 -10.09 -4.29 3.68
C PRO A 9 -11.17 -3.23 3.84
N GLU A 10 -12.35 -3.67 4.29
CA GLU A 10 -13.43 -2.75 4.66
C GLU A 10 -12.97 -1.82 5.79
N GLY A 11 -13.30 -0.53 5.67
CA GLY A 11 -12.92 0.48 6.66
C GLY A 11 -11.49 1.01 6.52
N ALA A 12 -10.72 0.58 5.50
CA ALA A 12 -9.42 1.17 5.21
C ALA A 12 -9.55 2.67 4.84
N GLU A 13 -8.80 3.54 5.52
CA GLU A 13 -8.82 4.99 5.32
C GLU A 13 -7.41 5.56 5.20
N VAL A 14 -7.26 6.56 4.33
CA VAL A 14 -6.06 7.40 4.26
C VAL A 14 -6.19 8.53 5.28
N ARG A 15 -5.28 8.57 6.24
CA ARG A 15 -5.25 9.56 7.32
C ARG A 15 -4.43 10.79 6.93
N GLU A 16 -3.28 10.56 6.31
CA GLU A 16 -2.38 11.61 5.85
C GLU A 16 -1.68 11.19 4.56
N LEU A 17 -1.38 12.16 3.70
CA LEU A 17 -0.56 11.97 2.52
C LEU A 17 0.35 13.17 2.34
N ASN A 18 1.66 12.92 2.20
CA ASN A 18 2.66 13.95 2.01
C ASN A 18 3.69 13.53 0.94
N ILE A 19 3.95 14.40 -0.03
CA ILE A 19 4.92 14.16 -1.09
C ILE A 19 6.18 14.98 -0.79
N LYS A 20 7.31 14.28 -0.63
CA LYS A 20 8.60 14.91 -0.40
C LYS A 20 9.23 15.41 -1.71
N PRO A 21 10.14 16.41 -1.65
CA PRO A 21 10.83 16.93 -2.85
C PRO A 21 11.66 15.89 -3.61
N ASP A 22 12.05 14.79 -2.96
CA ASP A 22 12.79 13.68 -3.57
C ASP A 22 11.88 12.66 -4.30
N GLY A 23 10.58 12.94 -4.41
CA GLY A 23 9.60 12.07 -5.05
C GLY A 23 9.09 10.92 -4.18
N THR A 24 9.40 10.92 -2.87
CA THR A 24 8.81 9.96 -1.92
C THR A 24 7.43 10.42 -1.48
N CYS A 25 6.39 9.65 -1.78
CA CYS A 25 5.06 9.84 -1.18
C CYS A 25 4.97 9.05 0.12
N VAL A 26 4.74 9.73 1.24
CA VAL A 26 4.44 9.10 2.52
C VAL A 26 2.91 9.06 2.67
N VAL A 27 2.35 7.87 2.82
CA VAL A 27 0.91 7.67 3.03
C VAL A 27 0.70 7.01 4.39
N ASP A 28 -0.09 7.66 5.26
CA ASP A 28 -0.52 7.11 6.54
C ASP A 28 -1.93 6.53 6.39
N LEU A 29 -2.08 5.28 6.78
CA LEU A 29 -3.33 4.53 6.75
C LEU A 29 -3.80 4.25 8.17
N ASN A 30 -5.11 4.10 8.34
CA ASN A 30 -5.62 3.55 9.59
C ASN A 30 -5.26 2.06 9.74
N LYS A 31 -5.44 1.55 10.97
CA LYS A 31 -5.12 0.15 11.31
C LYS A 31 -5.97 -0.85 10.52
N GLU A 32 -7.18 -0.46 10.12
CA GLU A 32 -8.12 -1.26 9.33
C GLU A 32 -7.51 -1.66 7.97
N ALA A 33 -6.72 -0.78 7.35
CA ALA A 33 -6.02 -1.10 6.10
C ALA A 33 -5.06 -2.30 6.21
N ALA A 34 -4.52 -2.55 7.40
CA ALA A 34 -3.63 -3.66 7.71
C ALA A 34 -4.34 -4.88 8.31
N GLN A 35 -5.68 -4.88 8.40
CA GLN A 35 -6.46 -6.04 8.89
C GLN A 35 -6.66 -7.09 7.79
N ILE A 36 -5.55 -7.66 7.33
CA ILE A 36 -5.52 -8.76 6.35
C ILE A 36 -5.18 -10.06 7.09
N ALA A 37 -5.77 -11.17 6.68
CA ALA A 37 -5.55 -12.46 7.33
C ALA A 37 -4.09 -12.94 7.15
N GLU A 38 -3.49 -13.45 8.23
CA GLU A 38 -2.10 -13.94 8.22
C GLU A 38 -1.86 -15.08 7.20
N ASN A 39 -2.88 -15.83 6.82
CA ASN A 39 -2.77 -16.87 5.79
C ASN A 39 -3.03 -16.36 4.36
N ALA A 40 -3.07 -15.04 4.14
CA ALA A 40 -3.42 -14.41 2.87
C ALA A 40 -2.30 -13.50 2.29
N PRO A 41 -1.07 -14.00 2.06
CA PRO A 41 0.04 -13.19 1.55
C PRO A 41 -0.21 -12.56 0.18
N LYS A 42 -1.08 -13.17 -0.64
CA LYS A 42 -1.47 -12.62 -1.95
C LYS A 42 -2.38 -11.40 -1.83
N GLU A 43 -3.28 -11.40 -0.84
CA GLU A 43 -4.16 -10.26 -0.57
C GLU A 43 -3.36 -9.09 0.00
N GLU A 44 -2.41 -9.38 0.88
CA GLU A 44 -1.46 -8.37 1.38
C GLU A 44 -0.64 -7.74 0.23
N ALA A 45 -0.08 -8.56 -0.66
CA ALA A 45 0.64 -8.07 -1.83
C ALA A 45 -0.25 -7.22 -2.73
N LEU A 46 -1.49 -7.67 -2.98
CA LEU A 46 -2.46 -6.91 -3.79
C LEU A 46 -2.79 -5.56 -3.16
N ALA A 47 -3.05 -5.51 -1.85
CA ALA A 47 -3.33 -4.28 -1.11
C ALA A 47 -2.16 -3.28 -1.21
N VAL A 48 -0.95 -3.74 -0.89
CA VAL A 48 0.26 -2.91 -0.92
C VAL A 48 0.53 -2.38 -2.31
N TYR A 49 0.57 -3.26 -3.32
CA TYR A 49 0.91 -2.83 -4.67
C TYR A 49 -0.24 -2.10 -5.37
N ALA A 50 -1.50 -2.28 -4.99
CA ALA A 50 -2.58 -1.41 -5.44
C ALA A 50 -2.34 0.05 -5.01
N ILE A 51 -1.95 0.27 -3.75
CA ILE A 51 -1.61 1.61 -3.24
C ILE A 51 -0.38 2.15 -3.96
N VAL A 52 0.72 1.39 -3.97
CA VAL A 52 2.00 1.82 -4.54
C VAL A 52 1.86 2.14 -6.02
N ASN A 53 1.21 1.25 -6.79
CA ASN A 53 1.07 1.44 -8.24
C ASN A 53 0.14 2.62 -8.55
N THR A 54 -0.95 2.80 -7.80
CA THR A 54 -1.86 3.95 -8.00
C THR A 54 -1.16 5.28 -7.71
N LEU A 55 -0.43 5.39 -6.59
CA LEU A 55 0.25 6.63 -6.23
C LEU A 55 1.43 6.94 -7.16
N THR A 56 2.08 5.92 -7.72
CA THR A 56 3.17 6.10 -8.70
C THR A 56 2.70 6.37 -10.13
N GLU A 57 1.39 6.39 -10.41
CA GLU A 57 0.86 6.93 -11.68
C GLU A 57 1.13 8.44 -11.80
N PHE A 58 1.21 9.15 -10.66
CA PHE A 58 1.57 10.56 -10.65
C PHE A 58 3.07 10.72 -10.87
N SER A 59 3.47 11.45 -11.92
CA SER A 59 4.90 11.61 -12.29
C SER A 59 5.76 12.29 -11.21
N THR A 60 5.13 12.94 -10.22
CA THR A 60 5.79 13.53 -9.05
C THR A 60 6.16 12.50 -7.97
N VAL A 61 5.63 11.27 -8.05
CA VAL A 61 5.82 10.21 -7.06
C VAL A 61 6.63 9.07 -7.69
N GLN A 62 7.83 8.84 -7.17
CA GLN A 62 8.73 7.76 -7.62
C GLN A 62 8.64 6.50 -6.77
N LYS A 63 8.32 6.67 -5.48
CA LYS A 63 8.24 5.60 -4.48
C LYS A 63 7.29 5.99 -3.36
N VAL A 64 6.75 5.00 -2.66
CA VAL A 64 5.74 5.17 -1.62
C VAL A 64 6.22 4.56 -0.31
N GLN A 65 6.25 5.36 0.74
CA GLN A 65 6.41 4.89 2.11
C GLN A 65 5.02 4.75 2.75
N ILE A 66 4.72 3.54 3.25
CA ILE A 66 3.45 3.24 3.92
C ILE A 66 3.65 3.33 5.43
N LEU A 67 2.74 4.02 6.11
CA LEU A 67 2.59 4.06 7.56
C LEU A 67 1.23 3.48 7.94
N VAL A 68 1.15 2.89 9.13
CA VAL A 68 -0.10 2.46 9.73
C VAL A 68 -0.20 3.09 11.12
N ASP A 69 -1.22 3.92 11.32
CA ASP A 69 -1.46 4.69 12.55
C ASP A 69 -0.21 5.52 12.96
N GLY A 70 0.38 6.20 11.97
CA GLY A 70 1.56 7.05 12.13
C GLY A 70 2.88 6.31 12.32
N GLN A 71 2.91 4.98 12.21
CA GLN A 71 4.11 4.17 12.46
C GLN A 71 4.58 3.43 11.21
N ILE A 72 5.91 3.36 11.05
CA ILE A 72 6.54 2.51 10.04
C ILE A 72 6.63 1.10 10.61
N ASN A 73 5.86 0.19 10.04
CA ASN A 73 5.83 -1.20 10.44
C ASN A 73 6.86 -2.01 9.64
N LYS A 74 7.30 -3.14 10.19
CA LYS A 74 8.20 -4.05 9.47
C LYS A 74 7.53 -4.65 8.24
N THR A 75 6.28 -5.06 8.38
CA THR A 75 5.45 -5.63 7.31
C THR A 75 4.06 -4.99 7.34
N PHE A 76 3.34 -5.04 6.21
CA PHE A 76 2.01 -4.44 6.12
C PHE A 76 0.98 -5.22 6.96
N ALA A 77 0.91 -6.54 6.78
CA ALA A 77 0.05 -7.45 7.52
C ALA A 77 0.72 -8.80 7.85
N GLY A 78 2.04 -8.92 7.67
CA GLY A 78 2.82 -10.10 8.06
C GLY A 78 3.87 -10.55 7.04
N HIS A 79 3.73 -10.19 5.77
CA HIS A 79 4.54 -10.76 4.68
C HIS A 79 5.30 -9.73 3.86
N ILE A 80 4.66 -8.62 3.50
CA ILE A 80 5.23 -7.63 2.59
C ILE A 80 5.97 -6.59 3.40
N PRO A 81 7.30 -6.45 3.26
CA PRO A 81 8.06 -5.46 4.01
C PRO A 81 7.66 -4.05 3.60
N VAL A 82 7.38 -3.20 4.59
CA VAL A 82 7.03 -1.78 4.39
C VAL A 82 7.90 -0.85 5.24
N ASP A 83 8.97 -1.38 5.84
CA ASP A 83 9.96 -0.61 6.60
C ASP A 83 10.84 0.29 5.71
N VAL A 84 10.74 0.11 4.40
CA VAL A 84 11.40 0.93 3.39
C VAL A 84 10.40 1.39 2.31
N PRO A 85 10.66 2.52 1.62
CA PRO A 85 9.80 2.98 0.54
C PRO A 85 9.77 1.99 -0.63
N LEU A 86 8.58 1.68 -1.12
CA LEU A 86 8.33 0.73 -2.19
C LEU A 86 8.20 1.43 -3.54
N GLN A 87 8.70 0.77 -4.58
CA GLN A 87 8.55 1.20 -5.96
C GLN A 87 7.45 0.40 -6.67
N ARG A 88 6.98 0.95 -7.79
CA ARG A 88 5.98 0.32 -8.64
C ARG A 88 6.40 -1.11 -9.01
N ASP A 89 5.51 -2.06 -8.80
CA ASP A 89 5.68 -3.46 -9.22
C ASP A 89 4.34 -4.00 -9.74
N LEU A 90 4.31 -4.39 -11.02
CA LEU A 90 3.10 -4.84 -11.70
C LEU A 90 2.96 -6.37 -11.72
N SER A 91 3.84 -7.12 -11.04
CA SER A 91 3.79 -8.58 -10.99
C SER A 91 2.59 -9.11 -10.18
N PHE A 92 2.01 -8.25 -9.34
CA PHE A 92 0.94 -8.60 -8.39
C PHE A 92 -0.45 -8.13 -8.79
N VAL A 93 -0.55 -7.26 -9.81
CA VAL A 93 -1.83 -6.73 -10.29
C VAL A 93 -1.99 -7.15 -11.74
N LYS A 94 -3.03 -7.95 -12.02
CA LYS A 94 -3.38 -8.33 -13.40
C LYS A 94 -4.13 -7.16 -14.04
N ILE A 95 -3.50 -6.51 -15.01
CA ILE A 95 -4.08 -5.44 -15.83
C ILE A 95 -4.97 -6.05 -16.92
#